data_AF-A0AAD2G2Q9-F1
#
_entry.id   AF-A0AAD2G2Q9-F1
#
_cell.length_a   1.000
_cell.length_b   1.000
_cell.length_c   1.000
_cell.angle_alpha   90.00
_cell.angle_beta   90.00
_cell.angle_gamma   90.00
#
_symmetry.space_group_name_H-M   'P 1'
#
loop_
_entity.id
_entity.type
_entity.pdbx_description
1 polymer ?
#
loop_
_entity_poly.entity_id
_entity_poly.type
_entity_poly.pdbx_seq_one_letter_code
_entity_poly.pdbx_strand_id
1 'polypeptide(L)'
;MTTSTTTTGKRVCFSPTVQAASAGPLPFDEVKELWYNRTELITFKSKAKQVISQSGLTVADPELRGLEHCTADRQKHKFMSIRCTISAARRGLGEEHVASISQRCTAWNQQNAFLQGCHDYCNVYKPAMASSIPEMTNTPPAFPFAMRKRVVTADATAIASTFTRRVRRRVASTL
;
A
#
# COMPACT_ATOMS: atom_id res chain seq x y z
N MET A 1 -29.70 52.52 3.77
CA MET A 1 -29.81 51.27 4.56
C MET A 1 -29.52 50.11 3.63
N THR A 2 -28.30 49.58 3.66
CA THR A 2 -27.83 48.51 2.77
C THR A 2 -27.80 47.19 3.53
N THR A 3 -28.64 46.24 3.10
CA THR A 3 -28.74 44.90 3.69
C THR A 3 -27.71 43.97 3.06
N SER A 4 -26.70 43.58 3.83
CA SER A 4 -25.69 42.59 3.43
C SER A 4 -26.24 41.17 3.61
N THR A 5 -26.46 40.47 2.50
CA THR A 5 -26.86 39.06 2.48
C THR A 5 -25.62 38.16 2.60
N THR A 6 -25.44 37.52 3.75
CA THR A 6 -24.40 36.51 3.99
C THR A 6 -24.80 35.18 3.38
N THR A 7 -24.21 34.82 2.24
CA THR A 7 -24.34 33.49 1.63
C THR A 7 -23.59 32.46 2.47
N THR A 8 -24.35 31.59 3.15
CA THR A 8 -23.85 30.45 3.91
C THR A 8 -23.41 29.33 2.97
N GLY A 9 -22.15 29.42 2.51
CA GLY A 9 -21.51 28.35 1.76
C GLY A 9 -21.42 27.09 2.61
N LYS A 10 -22.10 26.02 2.21
CA LYS A 10 -22.00 24.70 2.84
C LYS A 10 -20.58 24.18 2.64
N ARG A 11 -19.72 24.32 3.66
CA ARG A 11 -18.40 23.70 3.70
C ARG A 11 -18.54 22.22 4.06
N VAL A 12 -18.03 21.35 3.21
CA VAL A 12 -17.88 19.92 3.49
C VAL A 12 -16.71 19.76 4.44
N CYS A 13 -17.00 19.51 5.72
CA CYS A 13 -15.99 19.18 6.73
C CYS A 13 -15.99 17.66 6.91
N PHE A 14 -14.85 17.01 6.69
CA PHE A 14 -14.68 15.61 7.09
C PHE A 14 -14.48 15.57 8.60
N SER A 15 -15.25 14.74 9.30
CA SER A 15 -15.05 14.51 10.73
C SER A 15 -13.61 14.01 10.96
N PRO A 16 -12.81 14.63 11.85
CA PRO A 16 -11.40 14.32 12.03
C PRO A 16 -11.15 12.91 12.57
N THR A 17 -12.20 12.21 13.04
CA THR A 17 -12.10 10.82 13.48
C THR A 17 -13.37 10.06 13.12
N VAL A 18 -13.31 9.24 12.08
CA VAL A 18 -14.33 8.19 11.90
C VAL A 18 -14.00 7.11 12.93
N GLN A 19 -14.88 6.89 13.91
CA GLN A 19 -14.84 5.66 14.70
C GLN A 19 -15.17 4.52 13.74
N ALA A 20 -14.14 3.92 13.14
CA ALA A 20 -14.29 2.61 12.52
C ALA A 20 -14.79 1.69 13.63
N ALA A 21 -15.86 0.94 13.37
CA ALA A 21 -16.30 -0.12 14.26
C ALA A 21 -15.08 -1.01 14.51
N SER A 22 -14.53 -0.93 15.72
CA SER A 22 -13.48 -1.84 16.16
C SER A 22 -14.19 -3.17 16.28
N ALA A 23 -14.13 -4.00 15.24
CA ALA A 23 -14.46 -5.40 15.37
C ALA A 23 -13.67 -5.89 16.59
N GLY A 24 -14.39 -6.26 17.65
CA GLY A 24 -13.76 -6.80 18.85
C GLY A 24 -12.94 -8.04 18.49
N PRO A 25 -12.11 -8.53 19.41
CA PRO A 25 -11.57 -9.87 19.28
C PRO A 25 -12.74 -10.82 18.98
N LEU A 26 -12.65 -11.60 17.91
CA LEU A 26 -13.66 -12.62 17.61
C LEU A 26 -13.79 -13.54 18.84
N PRO A 27 -15.00 -14.02 19.17
CA PRO A 27 -15.19 -15.04 20.18
C PRO A 27 -14.25 -16.21 19.94
N PHE A 28 -13.71 -16.78 21.02
CA PHE A 28 -12.67 -17.83 20.92
C PHE A 28 -13.15 -19.07 20.14
N ASP A 29 -14.47 -19.32 20.15
CA ASP A 29 -15.10 -20.42 19.41
C ASP A 29 -15.14 -20.15 17.90
N GLU A 30 -15.40 -18.92 17.46
CA GLU A 30 -15.35 -18.53 16.04
C GLU A 30 -13.92 -18.58 15.48
N VAL A 31 -12.91 -18.36 16.33
CA VAL A 31 -11.49 -18.45 15.93
C VAL A 31 -11.09 -19.88 15.56
N LYS A 32 -11.76 -20.90 16.15
CA LYS A 32 -11.51 -22.32 15.81
C LYS A 32 -12.12 -22.72 14.47
N GLU A 33 -13.14 -22.00 14.01
CA GLU A 33 -13.79 -22.24 12.71
C GLU A 33 -13.11 -21.50 11.54
N LEU A 34 -12.02 -20.77 11.80
CA LEU A 34 -11.24 -20.16 10.74
C LEU A 34 -10.58 -21.23 9.87
N TRP A 35 -10.72 -21.09 8.55
CA TRP A 35 -10.17 -22.01 7.56
C TRP A 35 -8.65 -22.13 7.62
N TYR A 36 -7.97 -21.12 8.20
CA TYR A 36 -6.52 -21.11 8.41
C TYR A 36 -6.17 -20.46 9.75
N ASN A 37 -5.29 -21.11 10.50
CA ASN A 37 -4.74 -20.52 11.71
C ASN A 37 -3.63 -19.49 11.38
N ARG A 38 -3.26 -18.68 12.37
CA ARG A 38 -2.26 -17.61 12.19
C ARG A 38 -0.90 -18.14 11.75
N THR A 39 -0.49 -19.28 12.27
CA THR A 39 0.79 -19.93 11.94
C THR A 39 0.82 -20.41 10.49
N GLU A 40 -0.26 -20.98 9.99
CA GLU A 40 -0.43 -21.37 8.59
C GLU A 40 -0.36 -20.16 7.67
N LEU A 41 -1.09 -19.08 7.98
CA LEU A 41 -1.05 -17.85 7.19
C LEU A 41 0.37 -17.26 7.10
N ILE A 42 1.13 -17.27 8.20
CA ILE A 42 2.53 -16.82 8.19
C ILE A 42 3.39 -17.74 7.32
N THR A 43 3.20 -19.06 7.44
CA THR A 43 3.94 -20.08 6.68
C THR A 43 3.66 -19.95 5.18
N PHE A 44 2.39 -19.81 4.78
CA PHE A 44 2.00 -19.57 3.40
C PHE A 44 2.63 -18.30 2.85
N LYS A 45 2.59 -17.19 3.61
CA LYS A 45 3.25 -15.95 3.22
C LYS A 45 4.76 -16.11 3.05
N SER A 46 5.40 -16.88 3.91
CA SER A 46 6.84 -17.16 3.83
C SER A 46 7.17 -17.96 2.58
N LYS A 47 6.43 -19.04 2.32
CA LYS A 47 6.60 -19.88 1.12
C LYS A 47 6.36 -19.08 -0.16
N ALA A 48 5.30 -18.28 -0.21
CA ALA A 48 5.02 -17.41 -1.36
C ALA A 48 6.17 -16.44 -1.65
N LYS A 49 6.73 -15.80 -0.61
CA LYS A 49 7.91 -14.93 -0.76
C LYS A 49 9.14 -15.71 -1.23
N GLN A 50 9.34 -16.92 -0.72
CA GLN A 50 10.45 -17.77 -1.13
C GLN A 50 10.36 -18.11 -2.62
N VAL A 51 9.19 -18.52 -3.10
CA VAL A 51 8.93 -18.78 -4.53
C VAL A 51 9.31 -17.58 -5.37
N ILE A 52 8.85 -16.37 -5.01
CA ILE A 52 9.17 -15.13 -5.74
C ILE A 52 10.68 -14.82 -5.72
N SER A 53 11.36 -15.07 -4.61
CA SER A 53 12.80 -14.81 -4.50
C SER A 53 13.66 -15.78 -5.30
N GLN A 54 13.21 -17.03 -5.44
CA GLN A 54 13.95 -18.10 -6.12
C GLN A 54 13.69 -18.13 -7.62
N SER A 55 12.50 -17.69 -8.01
CA SER A 55 12.01 -17.86 -9.37
C SER A 55 12.79 -17.03 -10.40
N GLY A 56 13.33 -15.86 -10.04
CA GLY A 56 13.87 -14.92 -11.03
C GLY A 56 12.86 -14.56 -12.12
N LEU A 57 11.58 -14.95 -11.93
CA LEU A 57 10.55 -14.97 -12.94
C LEU A 57 10.05 -13.55 -13.16
N THR A 58 9.76 -13.28 -14.42
CA THR A 58 9.10 -12.04 -14.82
C THR A 58 7.66 -12.03 -14.32
N VAL A 59 7.09 -10.84 -14.11
CA VAL A 59 5.71 -10.60 -13.63
C VAL A 59 4.64 -11.36 -14.44
N ALA A 60 4.95 -11.79 -15.67
CA ALA A 60 4.05 -12.50 -16.56
C ALA A 60 3.86 -13.99 -16.23
N ASP A 61 4.58 -14.56 -15.27
CA ASP A 61 4.43 -15.98 -14.97
C ASP A 61 3.04 -16.28 -14.34
N PRO A 62 2.24 -17.19 -14.94
CA PRO A 62 0.95 -17.61 -14.40
C PRO A 62 1.01 -18.12 -12.95
N GLU A 63 2.14 -18.72 -12.53
CA GLU A 63 2.33 -19.24 -11.16
C GLU A 63 2.43 -18.13 -10.11
N LEU A 64 2.74 -16.90 -10.53
CA LEU A 64 2.84 -15.73 -9.65
C LEU A 64 1.53 -14.95 -9.52
N ARG A 65 0.43 -15.45 -10.12
CA ARG A 65 -0.89 -14.80 -10.03
C ARG A 65 -1.35 -14.69 -8.57
N GLY A 66 -1.78 -13.49 -8.17
CA GLY A 66 -2.12 -13.11 -6.80
C GLY A 66 -0.92 -12.71 -5.92
N LEU A 67 0.31 -12.92 -6.38
CA LEU A 67 1.55 -12.58 -5.68
C LEU A 67 2.28 -11.37 -6.27
N GLU A 68 1.65 -10.64 -7.20
CA GLU A 68 2.25 -9.52 -7.92
C GLU A 68 2.64 -8.39 -6.95
N HIS A 69 1.84 -8.19 -5.89
CA HIS A 69 2.12 -7.23 -4.82
C HIS A 69 3.42 -7.52 -4.04
N CYS A 70 3.95 -8.75 -4.17
CA CYS A 70 5.20 -9.17 -3.56
C CYS A 70 6.42 -9.00 -4.47
N THR A 71 6.25 -8.59 -5.73
CA THR A 71 7.38 -8.27 -6.64
C THR A 71 8.22 -7.12 -6.08
N ALA A 72 9.55 -7.23 -6.25
CA ALA A 72 10.50 -6.25 -5.72
C ALA A 72 10.20 -4.83 -6.24
N ASP A 73 9.83 -4.70 -7.51
CA ASP A 73 9.51 -3.40 -8.13
C ASP A 73 8.24 -2.78 -7.57
N ARG A 74 7.15 -3.54 -7.42
CA ARG A 74 5.92 -3.00 -6.79
C ARG A 74 6.14 -2.67 -5.33
N GLN A 75 6.88 -3.48 -4.58
CA GLN A 75 7.23 -3.18 -3.19
C GLN A 75 8.07 -1.90 -3.08
N LYS A 76 9.09 -1.78 -3.93
CA LYS A 76 9.95 -0.59 -4.03
C LYS A 76 9.12 0.63 -4.40
N HIS A 77 8.29 0.56 -5.43
CA HIS A 77 7.44 1.66 -5.87
C HIS A 77 6.43 2.08 -4.79
N LYS A 78 5.78 1.12 -4.13
CA LYS A 78 4.89 1.38 -2.99
C LYS A 78 5.62 2.09 -1.85
N PHE A 79 6.79 1.58 -1.46
CA PHE A 79 7.62 2.19 -0.43
C PHE A 79 8.01 3.62 -0.79
N MET A 80 8.47 3.82 -2.03
CA MET A 80 8.88 5.12 -2.55
C MET A 80 7.70 6.10 -2.64
N SER A 81 6.51 5.62 -3.01
CA SER A 81 5.26 6.40 -3.01
C SER A 81 4.93 6.91 -1.61
N ILE A 82 4.95 6.01 -0.60
CA ILE A 82 4.69 6.39 0.80
C ILE A 82 5.73 7.41 1.28
N ARG A 83 7.02 7.20 0.97
CA ARG A 83 8.09 8.13 1.34
C ARG A 83 7.95 9.49 0.66
N CYS A 84 7.56 9.50 -0.60
CA CYS A 84 7.31 10.70 -1.37
C CYS A 84 6.19 11.51 -0.69
N THR A 85 5.03 10.90 -0.43
CA THR A 85 3.90 11.55 0.25
C THR A 85 4.28 12.11 1.62
N ILE A 86 4.98 11.32 2.46
CA ILE A 86 5.44 11.78 3.78
C ILE A 86 6.46 12.93 3.65
N SER A 87 7.37 12.84 2.68
CA SER A 87 8.37 13.89 2.46
C SER A 87 7.73 15.19 1.98
N ALA A 88 6.67 15.12 1.17
CA ALA A 88 5.94 16.30 0.71
C ALA A 88 5.26 16.99 1.91
N ALA A 89 4.55 16.23 2.74
CA ALA A 89 3.92 16.74 3.95
C ALA A 89 4.94 17.39 4.91
N ARG A 90 6.10 16.74 5.14
CA ARG A 90 7.17 17.28 5.99
C ARG A 90 7.82 18.57 5.47
N ARG A 91 7.72 18.84 4.18
CA ARG A 91 8.20 20.10 3.57
C ARG A 91 7.16 21.23 3.66
N GLY A 92 6.01 21.00 4.29
CA GLY A 92 4.95 21.99 4.39
C GLY A 92 4.21 22.23 3.08
N LEU A 93 4.24 21.28 2.13
CA LEU A 93 3.35 21.37 0.97
C LEU A 93 1.90 21.33 1.44
N GLY A 94 1.04 22.11 0.79
CA GLY A 94 -0.40 22.12 1.10
C GLY A 94 -1.04 20.74 0.89
N GLU A 95 -2.12 20.48 1.62
CA GLU A 95 -2.80 19.18 1.65
C GLU A 95 -3.22 18.71 0.24
N GLU A 96 -3.72 19.63 -0.59
CA GLU A 96 -4.09 19.33 -1.98
C GLU A 96 -2.89 18.84 -2.82
N HIS A 97 -1.71 19.42 -2.61
CA HIS A 97 -0.51 19.01 -3.33
C HIS A 97 -0.04 17.62 -2.86
N VAL A 98 -0.10 17.36 -1.55
CA VAL A 98 0.23 16.04 -0.98
C VAL A 98 -0.73 14.97 -1.51
N ALA A 99 -2.03 15.27 -1.55
CA ALA A 99 -3.04 14.39 -2.12
C ALA A 99 -2.79 14.11 -3.61
N SER A 100 -2.49 15.15 -4.39
CA SER A 100 -2.16 15.04 -5.82
C SER A 100 -0.90 14.19 -6.06
N ILE A 101 0.13 14.33 -5.24
CA ILE A 101 1.34 13.49 -5.30
C ILE A 101 1.00 12.03 -4.98
N SER A 102 0.23 11.80 -3.92
CA SER A 102 -0.21 10.47 -3.52
C SER A 102 -0.99 9.79 -4.65
N GLN A 103 -1.97 10.48 -5.24
CA GLN A 103 -2.78 9.98 -6.35
C GLN A 103 -1.93 9.65 -7.58
N ARG A 104 -0.99 10.53 -7.97
CA ARG A 104 -0.09 10.27 -9.08
C ARG A 104 0.81 9.05 -8.83
N CYS A 105 1.30 8.89 -7.60
CA CYS A 105 2.14 7.75 -7.24
C CYS A 105 1.36 6.42 -7.23
N THR A 106 0.07 6.44 -6.86
CA THR A 106 -0.78 5.24 -6.83
C THR A 106 -1.44 4.93 -8.18
N ALA A 107 -1.56 5.89 -9.09
CA ALA A 107 -2.18 5.70 -10.41
C ALA A 107 -1.56 4.53 -11.20
N TRP A 108 -0.23 4.42 -11.23
CA TRP A 108 0.45 3.30 -11.89
C TRP A 108 0.09 1.94 -11.29
N ASN A 109 0.00 1.85 -9.95
CA ASN A 109 -0.41 0.61 -9.29
C ASN A 109 -1.87 0.25 -9.61
N GLN A 110 -2.76 1.24 -9.69
CA GLN A 110 -4.16 1.06 -10.06
C GLN A 110 -4.30 0.57 -11.51
N GLN A 111 -3.59 1.20 -12.45
CA GLN A 111 -3.59 0.80 -13.85
C GLN A 111 -3.07 -0.63 -14.02
N ASN A 112 -1.97 -0.97 -13.37
CA ASN A 112 -1.42 -2.33 -13.42
C ASN A 112 -2.36 -3.37 -12.79
N ALA A 113 -3.04 -3.04 -11.70
CA ALA A 113 -4.04 -3.93 -11.10
C ALA A 113 -5.25 -4.13 -12.02
N PHE A 114 -5.70 -3.06 -12.68
CA PHE A 114 -6.77 -3.12 -13.66
C PHE A 114 -6.41 -4.01 -14.86
N LEU A 115 -5.25 -3.76 -15.49
CA LEU A 115 -4.78 -4.58 -16.61
C LEU A 115 -4.61 -6.05 -16.20
N GLN A 116 -4.12 -6.33 -14.99
CA GLN A 116 -4.05 -7.69 -14.46
C GLN A 116 -5.43 -8.33 -14.40
N GLY A 117 -6.41 -7.62 -13.84
CA GLY A 117 -7.80 -8.10 -13.81
C GLY A 117 -8.36 -8.38 -15.21
N CYS A 118 -8.03 -7.55 -16.21
CA CYS A 118 -8.43 -7.80 -17.60
C CYS A 118 -7.78 -9.07 -18.17
N HIS A 119 -6.46 -9.25 -17.96
CA HIS A 119 -5.73 -10.45 -18.38
C HIS A 119 -6.30 -11.70 -17.70
N ASP A 120 -6.58 -11.61 -16.41
CA ASP A 120 -7.17 -12.69 -15.62
C ASP A 120 -8.55 -13.08 -16.12
N TYR A 121 -9.41 -12.10 -16.36
CA TYR A 121 -10.74 -12.32 -16.93
C TYR A 121 -10.66 -12.96 -18.32
N CYS A 122 -9.84 -12.43 -19.23
CA CYS A 122 -9.76 -12.96 -20.59
C CYS A 122 -9.15 -14.36 -20.63
N ASN A 123 -8.13 -14.65 -19.82
CA ASN A 123 -7.54 -15.99 -19.75
C ASN A 123 -8.56 -17.05 -19.30
N VAL A 124 -9.51 -16.70 -18.43
CA VAL A 124 -10.55 -17.63 -17.95
C VAL A 124 -11.74 -17.72 -18.89
N TYR A 125 -12.26 -16.58 -19.36
CA TYR A 125 -13.55 -16.52 -20.04
C TYR A 125 -13.47 -16.29 -21.55
N LYS A 126 -12.43 -15.58 -22.04
CA LYS A 126 -12.30 -15.15 -23.44
C LYS A 126 -10.85 -15.19 -23.91
N PRO A 127 -10.23 -16.38 -24.04
CA PRO A 127 -8.79 -16.49 -24.31
C PRO A 127 -8.39 -15.86 -25.66
N ALA A 128 -9.29 -15.88 -26.64
CA ALA A 128 -9.06 -15.22 -27.93
C ALA A 128 -8.86 -13.68 -27.83
N MET A 129 -9.33 -13.06 -26.74
CA MET A 129 -9.15 -11.62 -26.49
C MET A 129 -7.88 -11.29 -25.70
N ALA A 130 -7.18 -12.27 -25.13
CA ALA A 130 -6.02 -12.01 -24.27
C ALA A 130 -4.91 -11.22 -24.98
N SER A 131 -4.69 -11.50 -26.27
CA SER A 131 -3.71 -10.79 -27.10
C SER A 131 -4.09 -9.33 -27.43
N SER A 132 -5.35 -8.94 -27.23
CA SER A 132 -5.80 -7.55 -27.45
C SER A 132 -5.56 -6.63 -26.26
N ILE A 133 -5.24 -7.20 -25.09
CA ILE A 133 -5.00 -6.42 -23.87
C ILE A 133 -3.56 -5.91 -23.91
N PRO A 134 -3.33 -4.61 -23.67
CA PRO A 134 -1.98 -4.07 -23.57
C PRO A 134 -1.12 -4.81 -22.54
N GLU A 135 0.17 -4.96 -22.85
CA GLU A 135 1.15 -5.44 -21.89
C GLU A 135 1.33 -4.44 -20.73
N MET A 136 1.65 -4.96 -19.55
CA MET A 136 1.92 -4.11 -18.40
C MET A 136 3.26 -3.42 -18.55
N THR A 137 3.27 -2.10 -18.36
CA THR A 137 4.51 -1.34 -18.21
C THR A 137 5.15 -1.71 -16.87
N ASN A 138 6.19 -2.54 -16.91
CA ASN A 138 6.97 -2.92 -15.72
C ASN A 138 7.77 -1.74 -15.14
N THR A 139 7.95 -0.68 -15.91
CA THR A 139 8.69 0.51 -15.47
C THR A 139 7.74 1.47 -14.73
N PRO A 140 7.93 1.70 -13.42
CA PRO A 140 7.15 2.70 -12.71
C PRO A 140 7.50 4.11 -13.20
N PRO A 141 6.54 5.06 -13.16
CA PRO A 141 6.80 6.45 -13.51
C PRO A 141 7.81 7.07 -12.53
N ALA A 142 8.60 8.03 -13.04
CA ALA A 142 9.52 8.78 -12.19
C ALA A 142 8.76 9.56 -11.10
N PHE A 143 9.33 9.59 -9.89
CA PHE A 143 8.75 10.36 -8.79
C PHE A 143 8.89 11.87 -9.06
N PRO A 144 7.89 12.69 -8.67
CA PRO A 144 7.83 14.12 -9.01
C PRO A 144 8.92 14.99 -8.38
N PHE A 145 9.71 14.44 -7.45
CA PHE A 145 10.88 15.13 -6.91
C PHE A 145 11.93 14.14 -6.43
N ALA A 146 13.19 14.60 -6.43
CA ALA A 146 14.31 13.86 -5.90
C ALA A 146 14.11 13.60 -4.39
N MET A 147 14.05 12.32 -4.01
CA MET A 147 14.12 11.91 -2.62
C MET A 147 15.56 12.03 -2.13
N ARG A 148 15.75 12.71 -1.00
CA ARG A 148 17.07 12.74 -0.34
C ARG A 148 17.48 11.30 -0.03
N LYS A 149 18.58 10.85 -0.66
CA LYS A 149 19.23 9.60 -0.28
C LYS A 149 19.68 9.78 1.17
N ARG A 150 19.37 8.81 2.02
CA ARG A 150 19.97 8.78 3.35
C ARG A 150 21.45 8.50 3.09
N VAL A 151 22.31 9.48 3.35
CA VAL A 151 23.74 9.24 3.40
C VAL A 151 23.93 8.35 4.62
N VAL A 152 24.15 7.06 4.39
CA VAL A 152 24.59 6.15 5.45
C VAL A 152 26.07 6.45 5.59
N THR A 153 26.42 7.36 6.51
CA THR A 153 27.81 7.60 6.88
C THR A 153 28.37 6.30 7.45
N ALA A 154 29.41 5.76 6.81
CA ALA A 154 30.02 4.47 7.12
C ALA A 154 30.54 4.36 8.58
N ASP A 155 30.70 5.49 9.26
CA ASP A 155 31.14 5.55 10.65
C ASP A 155 30.05 5.17 11.67
N ALA A 156 28.80 4.96 11.23
CA ALA A 156 27.69 4.53 12.10
C ALA A 156 27.59 3.00 12.26
N THR A 157 28.63 2.24 11.92
CA THR A 157 28.64 0.76 12.00
C THR A 157 28.75 0.24 13.45
N ALA A 158 29.09 1.10 14.42
CA ALA A 158 29.29 0.69 15.82
C ALA A 158 28.08 0.93 16.75
N ILE A 159 27.05 1.65 16.31
CA ILE A 159 25.83 1.82 17.10
C ILE A 159 24.71 1.15 16.34
N ALA A 160 24.62 -0.18 16.52
CA ALA A 160 23.39 -0.91 16.27
C ALA A 160 22.28 -0.18 17.02
N SER A 161 21.60 0.71 16.31
CA SER A 161 20.46 1.44 16.80
C SER A 161 19.40 0.39 17.05
N THR A 162 19.34 -0.04 18.31
CA THR A 162 18.16 -0.62 18.92
C THR A 162 17.07 0.42 18.77
N PHE A 163 16.45 0.48 17.59
CA PHE A 163 15.23 1.21 17.36
C PHE A 163 14.17 0.44 18.14
N THR A 164 14.16 0.65 19.46
CA THR A 164 13.09 0.23 20.34
C THR A 164 11.85 0.94 19.83
N ARG A 165 11.16 0.28 18.91
CA ARG A 165 9.84 0.69 18.47
C ARG A 165 9.00 0.66 19.73
N ARG A 166 8.78 1.83 20.35
CA ARG A 166 8.01 1.99 21.58
C ARG A 166 6.55 1.70 21.23
N VAL A 167 6.20 0.42 21.19
CA VAL A 167 4.82 -0.02 21.01
C VAL A 167 4.12 0.28 22.33
N ARG A 168 3.32 1.35 22.37
CA ARG A 168 2.40 1.59 23.49
C ARG A 168 1.41 0.42 23.53
N ARG A 169 1.67 -0.57 24.39
CA ARG A 169 0.66 -1.57 24.75
C ARG A 169 -0.43 -0.84 25.54
N ARG A 170 -1.68 -0.97 25.10
CA ARG A 170 -2.82 -0.57 25.93
C ARG A 170 -2.86 -1.56 27.10
N VAL A 171 -2.71 -1.04 28.31
CA VAL A 171 -2.95 -1.82 29.53
C VAL A 171 -4.45 -1.74 29.77
N ALA A 172 -5.11 -2.89 29.89
CA ALA A 172 -6.51 -2.93 30.29
C ALA A 172 -6.60 -2.43 31.73
N SER A 173 -7.33 -1.34 31.95
CA SER A 173 -7.67 -0.88 33.29
C SER A 173 -8.83 -1.73 33.77
N THR A 174 -8.58 -2.64 34.70
CA THR A 174 -9.65 -3.27 35.49
C THR A 174 -10.15 -2.23 36.49
N LEU A 175 -11.42 -1.86 36.39
CA LEU A 175 -12.17 -1.18 37.45
C LEU A 175 -12.57 -2.20 38.53
#